data_AF-A0A496L092-F1
#
_entry.id   AF-A0A496L092-F1
#
_cell.length_a   1.000
_cell.length_b   1.000
_cell.length_c   1.000
_cell.angle_alpha   90.00
_cell.angle_beta   90.00
_cell.angle_gamma   90.00
#
_symmetry.space_group_name_H-M   'P 1'
#
loop_
_entity.id
_entity.type
_entity.pdbx_description
1 polymer ?
#
loop_
_entity_poly.entity_id
_entity_poly.type
_entity_poly.pdbx_seq_one_letter_code
_entity_poly.pdbx_strand_id
1 'polypeptide(L)'
;ADKMMERQQAQMQLYRSVGVSPMGGCLPMLLQMPILVAVFMYLPSAIELRQQSFLWASDLSTFDTVPFLTWNVSIPLIGRHISLFCLLMTITNIVYTRINMANTPGANQQMAMMKWMMYLMPLMFFYIFNEYASGLTYYYFISLLLTVLQTYLFRLFVDDDKLLRKLELAKQTKKPSKKSGFMARLEEAQKMQQRRLREQQKAQRNNRK
;
A
#
# COMPACT_ATOMS: atom_id res chain seq x y z
N ALA A 1 -17.65 -16.46 -11.28
CA ALA A 1 -18.00 -15.15 -10.69
C ALA A 1 -18.73 -15.31 -9.35
N ASP A 2 -19.78 -16.13 -9.25
CA ASP A 2 -20.59 -16.27 -8.02
C ASP A 2 -19.79 -16.65 -6.77
N LYS A 3 -18.92 -17.67 -6.86
CA LYS A 3 -18.08 -18.10 -5.73
C LYS A 3 -17.08 -17.04 -5.22
N MET A 4 -16.74 -16.02 -6.01
CA MET A 4 -15.88 -14.91 -5.55
C MET A 4 -16.70 -13.86 -4.82
N MET A 5 -17.90 -13.56 -5.32
CA MET A 5 -18.80 -12.59 -4.69
C MET A 5 -19.38 -13.10 -3.36
N GLU A 6 -19.73 -14.38 -3.28
CA GLU A 6 -20.20 -14.99 -2.03
C GLU A 6 -19.09 -14.98 -0.96
N ARG A 7 -17.84 -15.29 -1.35
CA ARG A 7 -16.67 -15.14 -0.47
C ARG A 7 -16.50 -13.71 0.03
N GLN A 8 -16.67 -12.71 -0.84
CA GLN A 8 -16.60 -11.30 -0.46
C GLN A 8 -17.70 -10.89 0.54
N GLN A 9 -18.93 -11.39 0.36
CA GLN A 9 -20.04 -11.15 1.28
C GLN A 9 -19.84 -11.83 2.63
N ALA A 10 -19.40 -13.10 2.64
CA ALA A 10 -19.09 -13.84 3.86
C ALA A 10 -17.95 -13.18 4.65
N GLN A 11 -16.91 -12.70 3.96
CA GLN A 11 -15.80 -11.97 4.59
C GLN A 11 -16.26 -10.64 5.21
N MET A 12 -17.15 -9.90 4.54
CA MET A 12 -17.73 -8.67 5.09
C MET A 12 -18.62 -8.94 6.31
N GLN A 13 -19.40 -10.02 6.30
CA GLN A 13 -20.21 -10.44 7.45
C GLN A 13 -19.33 -10.83 8.64
N LEU A 14 -18.22 -11.54 8.38
CA LEU A 14 -17.25 -11.88 9.41
C LEU A 14 -16.66 -10.63 10.06
N TYR A 15 -16.16 -9.66 9.30
CA TYR A 15 -15.63 -8.40 9.84
C TYR A 15 -16.65 -7.63 10.67
N ARG A 16 -17.93 -7.63 10.28
CA ARG A 16 -19.00 -7.03 11.09
C ARG A 16 -19.25 -7.77 12.40
N SER A 17 -19.16 -9.10 12.40
CA SER A 17 -19.38 -9.92 13.60
C SER A 17 -18.34 -9.65 14.69
N VAL A 18 -17.10 -9.34 14.29
CA VAL A 18 -16.01 -8.98 15.22
C VAL A 18 -15.91 -7.46 15.45
N GLY A 19 -16.76 -6.65 14.80
CA GLY A 19 -16.77 -5.20 14.95
C GLY A 19 -15.55 -4.48 14.37
N VAL A 20 -14.84 -5.11 13.43
CA VAL A 20 -13.61 -4.58 12.84
C VAL A 20 -13.94 -3.93 11.49
N SER A 21 -13.42 -2.72 11.24
CA SER A 21 -13.66 -2.02 9.98
C SER A 21 -12.56 -2.33 8.95
N PRO A 22 -12.91 -2.71 7.70
CA PRO A 22 -11.92 -2.86 6.63
C PRO A 22 -11.26 -1.53 6.26
N MET A 23 -11.84 -0.39 6.64
CA MET A 23 -11.28 0.95 6.40
C MET A 23 -10.28 1.38 7.47
N GLY A 24 -10.06 0.58 8.52
CA GLY A 24 -9.06 0.92 9.55
C GLY A 24 -7.64 1.10 8.97
N GLY A 25 -7.33 0.43 7.86
CA GLY A 25 -6.02 0.51 7.21
C GLY A 25 -5.76 1.79 6.40
N CYS A 26 -6.80 2.53 5.99
CA CYS A 26 -6.61 3.77 5.20
C CYS A 26 -6.52 5.04 6.07
N LEU A 27 -6.93 4.97 7.34
CA LEU A 27 -6.87 6.09 8.27
C LEU A 27 -5.43 6.61 8.51
N PRO A 28 -4.41 5.76 8.69
CA PRO A 28 -3.02 6.21 8.84
C PRO A 28 -2.52 6.93 7.59
N MET A 29 -2.92 6.45 6.41
CA MET A 29 -2.54 7.08 5.15
C MET A 29 -3.13 8.48 5.02
N LEU A 30 -4.40 8.66 5.39
CA LEU A 30 -5.07 9.96 5.37
C LEU A 30 -4.38 10.97 6.30
N LEU A 31 -3.97 10.52 7.48
CA LEU A 31 -3.24 11.35 8.44
C LEU A 31 -1.82 11.68 7.97
N GLN A 32 -1.20 10.82 7.16
CA GLN A 32 0.15 11.01 6.63
C GLN A 32 0.20 11.99 5.45
N MET A 33 -0.88 12.12 4.66
CA MET A 33 -0.89 12.95 3.44
C MET A 33 -0.43 14.40 3.68
N PRO A 34 -0.87 15.13 4.73
CA PRO A 34 -0.41 16.51 4.98
C PRO A 34 1.10 16.60 5.25
N ILE A 35 1.66 15.64 5.99
CA ILE A 35 3.09 15.58 6.31
C ILE A 35 3.89 15.37 5.02
N LEU A 36 3.41 14.48 4.15
CA LEU A 36 4.04 14.20 2.87
C LEU A 36 4.09 15.45 1.99
N VAL A 37 2.97 16.18 1.87
CA VAL A 37 2.90 17.42 1.09
C VAL A 37 3.84 18.49 1.65
N ALA A 38 3.88 18.66 2.98
CA ALA A 38 4.75 19.63 3.63
C ALA A 38 6.23 19.37 3.32
N VAL A 39 6.68 18.12 3.46
CA VAL A 39 8.08 17.76 3.20
C VAL A 39 8.44 17.86 1.71
N PHE A 40 7.51 17.46 0.82
CA PHE A 40 7.71 17.55 -0.63
C PHE A 40 7.87 19.00 -1.11
N MET A 41 7.14 19.95 -0.51
CA MET A 41 7.26 21.37 -0.84
C MET A 41 8.44 22.06 -0.15
N TYR A 42 8.78 21.64 1.08
CA TYR A 42 9.82 22.26 1.89
C TYR A 42 11.24 21.88 1.45
N LEU A 43 11.54 20.59 1.24
CA LEU A 43 12.92 20.15 0.99
C LEU A 43 13.55 20.75 -0.29
N PRO A 44 12.83 20.91 -1.42
CA PRO A 44 13.38 21.58 -2.59
C PRO A 44 13.47 23.12 -2.45
N SER A 45 12.67 23.73 -1.56
CA SER A 45 12.62 25.18 -1.37
C SER A 45 13.54 25.69 -0.25
N ALA A 46 14.00 24.81 0.64
CA ALA A 46 14.94 25.14 1.69
C ALA A 46 16.30 25.55 1.11
N ILE A 47 16.61 26.85 1.20
CA ILE A 47 17.86 27.43 0.68
C ILE A 47 19.08 26.85 1.42
N GLU A 48 18.92 26.50 2.69
CA GLU A 48 19.97 25.92 3.53
C GLU A 48 20.46 24.55 3.05
N LEU A 49 19.63 23.80 2.31
CA LEU A 49 19.99 22.48 1.79
C LEU A 49 20.71 22.56 0.42
N ARG A 50 20.76 23.74 -0.21
CA ARG A 50 21.48 23.92 -1.47
C ARG A 50 22.99 23.79 -1.23
N GLN A 51 23.63 22.94 -2.03
CA GLN A 51 25.07 22.67 -1.96
C GLN A 51 25.57 22.10 -0.63
N GLN A 52 24.67 21.55 0.19
CA GLN A 52 25.08 20.76 1.33
C GLN A 52 25.35 19.34 0.89
N SER A 53 26.56 18.85 1.16
CA SER A 53 26.95 17.47 0.92
C SER A 53 26.57 16.59 2.11
N PHE A 54 26.03 15.40 1.86
CA PHE A 54 25.78 14.40 2.90
C PHE A 54 26.14 13.01 2.40
N LEU A 55 26.98 12.30 3.17
CA LEU A 55 27.52 10.98 2.84
C LEU A 55 28.19 10.95 1.45
N TRP A 56 27.48 10.50 0.42
CA TRP A 56 27.96 10.38 -0.96
C TRP A 56 27.25 11.35 -1.92
N ALA A 57 26.20 12.05 -1.47
CA ALA A 57 25.55 13.09 -2.25
C ALA A 57 26.31 14.40 -2.07
N SER A 58 26.72 15.01 -3.18
CA SER A 58 27.41 16.29 -3.22
C SER A 58 26.48 17.48 -2.98
N ASP A 59 25.17 17.33 -3.25
CA ASP A 59 24.17 18.37 -3.05
C ASP A 59 22.80 17.75 -2.73
N LEU A 60 22.20 18.17 -1.62
CA LEU A 60 20.90 17.71 -1.13
C LEU A 60 19.71 18.24 -1.95
N SER A 61 19.91 19.35 -2.64
CA SER A 61 18.87 20.01 -3.45
C SER A 61 18.78 19.45 -4.88
N THR A 62 19.82 18.79 -5.35
CA THR A 62 19.87 18.11 -6.66
C THR A 62 19.87 16.59 -6.48
N PHE A 63 19.75 15.86 -7.59
CA PHE A 63 19.81 14.40 -7.58
C PHE A 63 21.21 13.92 -7.17
N ASP A 64 21.24 12.81 -6.44
CA ASP A 64 22.49 12.19 -5.99
C ASP A 64 23.16 11.44 -7.15
N THR A 65 24.42 11.77 -7.45
CA THR A 65 25.20 11.10 -8.50
C THR A 65 26.39 10.38 -7.89
N VAL A 66 26.32 9.05 -7.84
CA VAL A 66 27.49 8.23 -7.52
C VAL A 66 28.26 7.96 -8.83
N PRO A 67 29.59 8.19 -8.88
CA PRO A 67 30.38 8.04 -10.11
C PRO A 67 30.27 6.65 -10.77
N PHE A 68 30.06 5.60 -9.98
CA PHE A 68 29.88 4.22 -10.47
C PHE A 68 28.47 3.94 -11.05
N LEU A 69 27.46 4.76 -10.71
CA LEU A 69 26.07 4.61 -11.16
C LEU A 69 25.70 5.61 -12.28
N THR A 70 26.69 6.32 -12.84
CA THR A 70 26.51 7.28 -13.93
C THR A 70 27.08 6.70 -15.21
N TRP A 71 26.27 6.62 -16.27
CA TRP A 71 26.66 6.04 -17.55
C TRP A 71 26.57 7.08 -18.66
N ASN A 72 27.47 7.06 -19.64
CA ASN A 72 27.48 8.05 -20.73
C ASN A 72 26.37 7.82 -21.77
N VAL A 73 25.65 6.69 -21.68
CA VAL A 73 24.56 6.29 -22.56
C VAL A 73 23.25 6.29 -21.76
N SER A 74 22.23 6.97 -22.26
CA SER A 74 20.89 6.97 -21.65
C SER A 74 20.24 5.61 -21.86
N ILE A 75 20.07 4.84 -20.79
CA ILE A 75 19.38 3.56 -20.84
C ILE A 75 17.86 3.84 -20.79
N PRO A 76 17.05 3.34 -21.73
CA PRO A 76 15.60 3.47 -21.66
C PRO A 76 15.10 2.89 -20.33
N LEU A 77 14.27 3.64 -19.59
CA LEU A 77 13.71 3.33 -18.25
C LEU A 77 14.57 3.66 -17.02
N ILE A 78 15.87 3.96 -17.15
CA ILE A 78 16.74 4.21 -15.98
C ILE A 78 17.42 5.59 -16.07
N GLY A 79 17.52 6.16 -17.28
CA GLY A 79 18.16 7.45 -17.51
C GLY A 79 19.67 7.34 -17.60
N ARG A 80 20.36 8.45 -17.33
CA ARG A 80 21.83 8.60 -17.47
C ARG A 80 22.58 8.43 -16.15
N HIS A 81 21.86 8.47 -15.03
CA HIS A 81 22.35 8.30 -13.66
C HIS A 81 21.35 7.52 -12.84
N ILE A 82 21.82 6.86 -11.78
CA ILE A 82 20.97 6.28 -10.74
C ILE A 82 21.30 6.95 -9.40
N SER A 83 20.29 7.51 -8.76
CA SER A 83 20.38 8.00 -7.38
C SER A 83 20.47 6.83 -6.42
N LEU A 84 21.57 6.76 -5.66
CA LEU A 84 21.78 5.67 -4.70
C LEU A 84 20.75 5.74 -3.55
N PHE A 85 20.39 6.93 -3.09
CA PHE A 85 19.29 7.08 -2.12
C PHE A 85 17.96 6.58 -2.66
N CYS A 86 17.62 6.86 -3.92
CA CYS A 86 16.39 6.35 -4.54
C CYS A 86 16.43 4.82 -4.64
N LEU A 87 17.57 4.23 -5.01
CA LEU A 87 17.76 2.79 -5.08
C LEU A 87 17.60 2.12 -3.71
N LEU A 88 18.22 2.68 -2.67
CA LEU A 88 18.10 2.18 -1.29
C LEU A 88 16.67 2.29 -0.75
N MET A 89 15.99 3.40 -1.02
CA MET A 89 14.57 3.58 -0.72
C MET A 89 13.72 2.49 -1.38
N THR A 90 13.92 2.24 -2.67
CA THR A 90 13.15 1.25 -3.43
C THR A 90 13.40 -0.18 -2.95
N ILE A 91 14.66 -0.56 -2.68
CA ILE A 91 14.99 -1.88 -2.10
C ILE A 91 14.30 -2.04 -0.75
N THR A 92 14.41 -1.03 0.12
CA THR A 92 13.77 -1.06 1.43
C THR A 92 12.26 -1.16 1.31
N ASN A 93 11.65 -0.52 0.30
CA ASN A 93 10.21 -0.56 0.08
C ASN A 93 9.74 -1.93 -0.40
N ILE A 94 10.51 -2.57 -1.27
CA ILE A 94 10.28 -3.95 -1.69
C ILE A 94 10.37 -4.91 -0.49
N VAL A 95 11.38 -4.74 0.37
CA VAL A 95 11.54 -5.54 1.61
C VAL A 95 10.37 -5.30 2.57
N TYR A 96 9.99 -4.04 2.81
CA TYR A 96 8.84 -3.69 3.63
C TYR A 96 7.54 -4.29 3.09
N THR A 97 7.35 -4.24 1.78
CA THR A 97 6.21 -4.85 1.09
C THR A 97 6.22 -6.37 1.28
N ARG A 98 7.37 -7.04 1.10
CA ARG A 98 7.52 -8.49 1.37
C ARG A 98 7.13 -8.83 2.80
N ILE A 99 7.64 -8.07 3.78
CA ILE A 99 7.40 -8.27 5.20
C ILE A 99 5.92 -8.08 5.56
N ASN A 100 5.23 -7.11 4.95
CA ASN A 100 3.79 -6.91 5.15
C ASN A 100 2.95 -7.98 4.48
N MET A 101 3.27 -8.34 3.23
CA MET A 101 2.54 -9.34 2.46
C MET A 101 2.64 -10.75 3.04
N ALA A 102 3.72 -11.06 3.76
CA ALA A 102 3.85 -12.34 4.47
C ALA A 102 2.74 -12.58 5.50
N ASN A 103 2.12 -11.52 6.05
CA ASN A 103 1.06 -11.63 7.06
C ASN A 103 -0.35 -11.56 6.49
N THR A 104 -0.50 -11.58 5.16
CA THR A 104 -1.82 -11.70 4.54
C THR A 104 -2.05 -13.14 4.07
N PRO A 105 -2.58 -14.03 4.93
CA PRO A 105 -2.89 -15.40 4.56
C PRO A 105 -4.05 -15.41 3.56
N GLY A 106 -3.78 -15.85 2.33
CA GLY A 106 -4.82 -15.95 1.31
C GLY A 106 -4.28 -16.19 -0.10
N ALA A 107 -4.11 -17.45 -0.46
CA ALA A 107 -3.81 -17.89 -1.82
C ALA A 107 -5.06 -17.82 -2.71
N ASN A 108 -5.50 -16.62 -3.07
CA ASN A 108 -6.46 -16.42 -4.14
C ASN A 108 -5.75 -15.80 -5.36
N GLN A 109 -6.12 -16.19 -6.57
CA GLN A 109 -5.57 -15.68 -7.83
C GLN A 109 -5.69 -14.14 -7.95
N GLN A 110 -6.74 -13.57 -7.35
CA GLN A 110 -6.94 -12.12 -7.24
C GLN A 110 -5.93 -11.43 -6.32
N MET A 111 -5.45 -12.12 -5.28
CA MET A 111 -4.36 -11.61 -4.44
C MET A 111 -3.03 -11.65 -5.18
N ALA A 112 -2.78 -12.64 -6.04
CA ALA A 112 -1.55 -12.71 -6.84
C ALA A 112 -1.39 -11.50 -7.77
N MET A 113 -2.48 -11.03 -8.39
CA MET A 113 -2.47 -9.79 -9.18
C MET A 113 -2.16 -8.56 -8.32
N MET A 114 -2.70 -8.51 -7.09
CA MET A 114 -2.39 -7.44 -6.13
C MET A 114 -0.93 -7.47 -5.67
N LYS A 115 -0.34 -8.67 -5.50
CA LYS A 115 1.10 -8.83 -5.18
C LYS A 115 1.96 -8.21 -6.29
N TRP A 116 1.68 -8.53 -7.54
CA TRP A 116 2.41 -7.98 -8.69
C TRP A 116 2.31 -6.46 -8.76
N MET A 117 1.11 -5.90 -8.56
CA MET A 117 0.91 -4.45 -8.56
C MET A 117 1.67 -3.75 -7.43
N MET A 118 1.73 -4.34 -6.24
CA MET A 118 2.49 -3.79 -5.11
C MET A 118 4.02 -3.86 -5.30
N TYR A 119 4.56 -4.82 -6.05
CA TYR A 119 5.99 -4.84 -6.39
C TYR A 119 6.34 -3.92 -7.57
N LEU A 120 5.40 -3.71 -8.49
CA LEU A 120 5.59 -2.86 -9.65
C LEU A 120 5.55 -1.37 -9.28
N MET A 121 4.73 -0.99 -8.31
CA MET A 121 4.58 0.40 -7.88
C MET A 121 5.90 1.03 -7.37
N PRO A 122 6.71 0.38 -6.50
CA PRO A 122 8.03 0.88 -6.10
C PRO A 122 9.00 1.04 -7.27
N LEU A 123 8.94 0.17 -8.27
CA LEU A 123 9.77 0.28 -9.48
C LEU A 123 9.37 1.48 -10.35
N MET A 124 8.07 1.76 -10.44
CA MET A 124 7.57 2.96 -11.12
C MET A 124 7.96 4.23 -10.36
N PHE A 125 7.84 4.24 -9.03
CA PHE A 125 8.28 5.37 -8.22
C PHE A 125 9.79 5.58 -8.27
N PHE A 126 10.57 4.51 -8.33
CA PHE A 126 12.01 4.60 -8.56
C PHE A 126 12.32 5.43 -9.81
N TYR A 127 11.65 5.12 -10.93
CA TYR A 127 11.84 5.86 -12.19
C TYR A 127 11.51 7.36 -12.03
N ILE A 128 10.40 7.68 -11.37
CA ILE A 128 9.97 9.07 -11.16
C ILE A 128 10.92 9.81 -10.22
N PHE A 129 11.25 9.21 -9.06
CA PHE A 129 12.05 9.85 -8.01
C PHE A 129 13.56 9.87 -8.29
N ASN A 130 14.03 9.14 -9.30
CA ASN A 130 15.46 9.12 -9.68
C ASN A 130 15.98 10.50 -10.13
N GLU A 131 15.09 11.36 -10.65
CA GLU A 131 15.43 12.72 -11.11
C GLU A 131 15.11 13.81 -10.05
N TYR A 132 14.58 13.43 -8.88
CA TYR A 132 14.22 14.37 -7.82
C TYR A 132 15.40 14.67 -6.87
N ALA A 133 15.23 15.74 -6.07
CA ALA A 133 16.17 16.14 -5.03
C ALA A 133 16.52 14.96 -4.10
N SER A 134 17.81 14.76 -3.86
CA SER A 134 18.33 13.66 -3.04
C SER A 134 17.90 13.76 -1.58
N GLY A 135 17.69 14.97 -1.05
CA GLY A 135 17.14 15.17 0.29
C GLY A 135 15.74 14.59 0.46
N LEU A 136 14.91 14.65 -0.59
CA LEU A 136 13.56 14.09 -0.58
C LEU A 136 13.60 12.57 -0.52
N THR A 137 14.40 11.93 -1.38
CA THR A 137 14.52 10.46 -1.42
C THR A 137 15.19 9.91 -0.16
N TYR A 138 16.14 10.65 0.42
CA TYR A 138 16.72 10.34 1.72
C TYR A 138 15.71 10.39 2.86
N TYR A 139 14.87 11.44 2.92
CA TYR A 139 13.80 11.52 3.91
C TYR A 139 12.85 10.30 3.84
N TYR A 140 12.42 9.93 2.63
CA TYR A 140 11.58 8.75 2.45
C TYR A 140 12.28 7.45 2.84
N PHE A 141 13.57 7.32 2.55
CA PHE A 141 14.37 6.16 2.97
C PHE A 141 14.41 6.01 4.49
N ILE A 142 14.72 7.07 5.23
CA ILE A 142 14.75 7.04 6.70
C ILE A 142 13.35 6.80 7.28
N SER A 143 12.32 7.47 6.76
CA SER A 143 10.93 7.28 7.19
C SER A 143 10.49 5.81 7.02
N LEU A 144 10.88 5.20 5.91
CA LEU A 144 10.57 3.81 5.62
C LEU A 144 11.35 2.85 6.53
N LEU A 145 12.63 3.12 6.82
CA LEU A 145 13.41 2.35 7.80
C LEU A 145 12.77 2.41 9.20
N LEU A 146 12.36 3.59 9.64
CA LEU A 146 11.64 3.76 10.90
C LEU A 146 10.31 2.99 10.89
N THR A 147 9.59 3.01 9.78
CA THR A 147 8.33 2.25 9.62
C THR A 147 8.56 0.74 9.70
N VAL A 148 9.62 0.23 9.04
CA VAL A 148 10.01 -1.19 9.13
C VAL A 148 10.38 -1.55 10.57
N LEU A 149 11.16 -0.71 11.25
CA LEU A 149 11.56 -0.90 12.64
C LEU A 149 10.34 -0.92 13.56
N GLN A 150 9.43 0.06 13.42
CA GLN A 150 8.17 0.09 14.17
C GLN A 150 7.35 -1.17 13.93
N THR A 151 7.22 -1.61 12.67
CA THR A 151 6.49 -2.84 12.31
C THR A 151 7.11 -4.07 12.98
N TYR A 152 8.44 -4.15 13.00
CA TYR A 152 9.16 -5.24 13.65
C TYR A 152 8.98 -5.21 15.17
N LEU A 153 9.10 -4.03 15.80
CA LEU A 153 8.85 -3.84 17.23
C LEU A 153 7.42 -4.21 17.60
N PHE A 154 6.42 -3.76 16.84
CA PHE A 154 5.02 -4.13 17.08
C PHE A 154 4.82 -5.64 17.04
N ARG A 155 5.45 -6.35 16.10
CA ARG A 155 5.37 -7.82 16.06
C ARG A 155 6.02 -8.51 17.25
N LEU A 156 7.07 -7.91 17.81
CA LEU A 156 7.72 -8.46 18.99
C LEU A 156 6.84 -8.30 20.25
N PHE A 157 6.10 -7.21 20.35
CA PHE A 157 5.29 -6.89 21.53
C PHE A 157 3.82 -7.34 21.45
N VAL A 158 3.31 -7.69 20.26
CA VAL A 158 1.91 -8.07 20.05
C VAL A 158 1.79 -9.60 19.96
N ASP A 159 1.18 -10.21 20.96
CA ASP A 159 0.77 -11.63 20.92
C ASP A 159 -0.51 -11.80 20.09
N ASP A 160 -0.37 -12.28 18.86
CA ASP A 160 -1.49 -12.56 17.96
C ASP A 160 -2.53 -13.51 18.57
N ASP A 161 -2.09 -14.52 19.34
CA ASP A 161 -2.97 -15.49 20.00
C ASP A 161 -3.88 -14.85 21.06
N LYS A 162 -3.34 -13.89 21.83
CA LYS A 162 -4.13 -13.14 22.81
C LYS A 162 -5.13 -12.22 22.11
N LEU A 163 -4.77 -11.69 20.95
CA LEU A 163 -5.65 -10.84 20.13
C LEU A 163 -6.80 -11.65 19.53
N LEU A 164 -6.51 -12.82 18.95
CA LEU A 164 -7.48 -13.77 18.41
C LEU A 164 -8.51 -14.18 19.47
N ARG A 165 -8.04 -14.58 20.66
CA ARG A 165 -8.94 -14.92 21.79
C ARG A 165 -9.84 -13.75 22.18
N LYS A 166 -9.29 -12.52 22.24
CA LYS A 166 -10.11 -11.32 22.51
C LYS A 166 -11.16 -11.07 21.42
N LEU A 167 -10.82 -11.29 20.15
CA LEU A 167 -11.76 -11.14 19.03
C LEU A 167 -12.85 -12.20 19.04
N GLU A 168 -12.52 -13.44 19.37
CA GLU A 168 -13.50 -14.53 19.53
C GLU A 168 -14.44 -14.29 20.71
N LEU A 169 -13.91 -13.87 21.85
CA LEU A 169 -14.70 -13.47 23.02
C LEU A 169 -15.58 -12.26 22.69
N ALA A 170 -15.07 -11.27 21.95
CA ALA A 170 -15.84 -10.12 21.50
C ALA A 170 -16.95 -10.53 20.52
N LYS A 171 -16.72 -11.51 19.65
CA LYS A 171 -17.74 -12.09 18.76
C LYS A 171 -18.86 -12.79 19.55
N GLN A 172 -18.52 -13.40 20.69
CA GLN A 172 -19.49 -14.05 21.57
C GLN A 172 -20.28 -13.04 22.43
N THR A 173 -19.66 -11.93 22.84
CA THR A 173 -20.24 -10.96 23.78
C THR A 173 -20.89 -9.73 23.13
N LYS A 174 -20.43 -9.29 21.96
CA LYS A 174 -21.00 -8.12 21.27
C LYS A 174 -22.09 -8.52 20.27
N LYS A 175 -23.27 -7.91 20.41
CA LYS A 175 -24.30 -7.91 19.36
C LYS A 175 -23.71 -7.32 18.07
N PRO A 176 -24.05 -7.87 16.89
CA PRO A 176 -23.52 -7.39 15.63
C PRO A 176 -23.81 -5.90 15.47
N SER A 177 -22.77 -5.12 15.14
CA SER A 177 -22.89 -3.69 14.86
C SER A 177 -24.06 -3.42 13.91
N LYS A 178 -24.99 -2.52 14.29
CA LYS A 178 -26.15 -2.15 13.47
C LYS A 178 -25.67 -1.68 12.09
N LYS A 179 -26.36 -2.10 11.02
CA LYS A 179 -26.06 -1.67 9.65
C LYS A 179 -26.20 -0.14 9.57
N SER A 180 -25.12 0.58 9.25
CA SER A 180 -25.23 1.99 8.85
C SER A 180 -26.12 2.08 7.61
N GLY A 181 -27.02 3.07 7.55
CA GLY A 181 -28.00 3.21 6.46
C GLY A 181 -27.36 3.27 5.07
N PHE A 182 -26.16 3.84 4.96
CA PHE A 182 -25.38 3.84 3.72
C PHE A 182 -24.92 2.44 3.31
N MET A 183 -24.43 1.65 4.26
CA MET A 183 -23.99 0.26 4.01
C MET A 183 -25.16 -0.67 3.64
N ALA A 184 -26.35 -0.45 4.20
CA ALA A 184 -27.55 -1.19 3.80
C ALA A 184 -27.92 -0.88 2.34
N ARG A 185 -27.92 0.40 1.96
CA ARG A 185 -28.17 0.84 0.58
C ARG A 185 -27.13 0.33 -0.41
N LEU A 186 -25.85 0.30 -0.02
CA LEU A 186 -24.78 -0.23 -0.86
C LEU A 186 -24.93 -1.74 -1.09
N GLU A 187 -25.35 -2.49 -0.07
CA GLU A 187 -25.61 -3.93 -0.15
C GLU A 187 -26.81 -4.24 -1.07
N GLU A 188 -27.87 -3.44 -0.98
CA GLU A 188 -29.04 -3.53 -1.88
C GLU A 188 -28.68 -3.20 -3.33
N ALA A 189 -27.88 -2.15 -3.55
CA ALA A 189 -27.38 -1.78 -4.86
C ALA A 189 -26.52 -2.89 -5.48
N GLN A 190 -25.59 -3.49 -4.72
CA GLN A 190 -24.81 -4.65 -5.18
C GLN A 190 -25.70 -5.85 -5.53
N LYS A 191 -26.71 -6.17 -4.71
CA LYS A 191 -27.65 -7.27 -4.98
C LYS A 191 -28.48 -7.01 -6.24
N MET A 192 -28.94 -5.78 -6.46
CA MET A 192 -29.64 -5.40 -7.69
C MET A 192 -28.74 -5.53 -8.93
N GLN A 193 -27.48 -5.10 -8.83
CA GLN A 193 -26.51 -5.23 -9.91
C GLN A 193 -26.25 -6.71 -10.24
N GLN A 194 -26.18 -7.57 -9.22
CA GLN A 194 -26.07 -9.03 -9.40
C GLN A 194 -27.29 -9.65 -10.07
N ARG A 195 -28.51 -9.25 -9.69
CA ARG A 195 -29.74 -9.76 -10.33
C ARG A 195 -29.77 -9.41 -11.81
N ARG A 196 -29.46 -8.15 -12.16
CA ARG A 196 -29.35 -7.72 -13.56
C ARG A 196 -28.31 -8.50 -14.35
N LEU A 197 -27.13 -8.74 -13.78
CA LEU A 197 -26.09 -9.56 -14.42
C LEU A 197 -26.53 -11.01 -14.65
N ARG A 198 -27.24 -11.61 -13.68
CA ARG A 198 -27.77 -12.97 -13.82
C ARG A 198 -28.86 -13.06 -14.89
N GLU A 199 -29.73 -12.06 -14.98
CA GLU A 199 -30.74 -11.97 -16.02
C GLU A 199 -30.12 -11.81 -17.41
N GLN A 200 -29.10 -10.96 -17.55
CA GLN A 200 -28.33 -10.84 -18.80
C GLN A 200 -27.63 -12.15 -19.19
N GLN A 201 -27.02 -12.86 -18.24
CA GLN A 201 -26.41 -14.17 -18.50
C GLN A 201 -27.44 -15.23 -18.90
N LYS A 202 -28.63 -15.23 -18.27
CA LYS A 202 -29.73 -16.13 -18.64
C LYS A 202 -30.26 -15.81 -20.04
N ALA A 203 -30.44 -14.53 -20.37
CA ALA A 203 -30.87 -14.09 -21.70
C ALA A 203 -29.85 -14.46 -22.79
N GLN A 204 -28.55 -14.25 -22.54
CA GLN A 204 -27.48 -14.69 -23.45
C GLN A 204 -27.42 -16.20 -23.62
N ARG A 205 -27.68 -16.97 -22.55
CA ARG A 205 -27.71 -18.43 -22.61
C ARG A 205 -28.93 -18.97 -23.36
N ASN A 206 -30.07 -18.28 -23.27
CA ASN A 206 -31.26 -18.61 -24.05
C ASN A 206 -31.12 -18.24 -25.53
N ASN A 207 -30.44 -17.14 -25.88
CA ASN A 207 -30.16 -16.77 -27.28
C ASN A 207 -29.07 -17.62 -27.96
N ARG A 208 -28.31 -18.41 -27.19
CA ARG A 208 -27.28 -19.34 -27.72
C ARG A 208 -27.79 -20.77 -27.93
N LYS A 209 -29.06 -21.04 -27.59
CA LYS A 209 -29.77 -22.30 -27.85
C LYS A 209 -30.76 -22.09 -28.98
#